data_AF-A0A132N055-F1
#
_entry.id   AF-A0A132N055-F1
#
_cell.length_a   1.000
_cell.length_b   1.000
_cell.length_c   1.000
_cell.angle_alpha   90.00
_cell.angle_beta   90.00
_cell.angle_gamma   90.00
#
_symmetry.space_group_name_H-M   'P 1'
#
loop_
_entity.id
_entity.type
_entity.pdbx_description
1 polymer ?
#
loop_
_entity_poly.entity_id
_entity_poly.type
_entity_poly.pdbx_seq_one_letter_code
_entity_poly.pdbx_strand_id
1 'polypeptide(L)'
;MRLRAALLGALMLVAANTQGGCEQSSAGDCRSTRAAAVRIVTFDSDEAAPKRKPRKPQKERVFNCSPGESKAWRGFKPYKRGWRTDGKGNFYQWDYTHNDIEWWRKRGSKLHHMGSLNPITGRLYKDPKHKPMDLPW
;
A
#
# COMPACT_ATOMS: atom_id res chain seq x y z
N MET A 1 -34.31 -51.18 -11.48
CA MET A 1 -34.14 -49.71 -11.41
C MET A 1 -34.22 -49.30 -9.94
N ARG A 2 -33.14 -48.77 -9.35
CA ARG A 2 -33.04 -48.52 -7.91
C ARG A 2 -33.31 -47.04 -7.61
N LEU A 3 -34.40 -46.76 -6.89
CA LEU A 3 -34.68 -45.46 -6.27
C LEU A 3 -33.61 -45.15 -5.21
N ARG A 4 -32.99 -43.98 -5.30
CA ARG A 4 -32.35 -43.29 -4.16
C ARG A 4 -32.58 -41.79 -4.33
N ALA A 5 -33.65 -41.31 -3.71
CA ALA A 5 -33.84 -39.89 -3.44
C ALA A 5 -32.85 -39.47 -2.34
N ALA A 6 -31.99 -38.50 -2.63
CA ALA A 6 -31.00 -37.99 -1.70
C ALA A 6 -31.35 -36.54 -1.32
N LEU A 7 -31.64 -36.38 -0.02
CA LEU A 7 -31.44 -35.21 0.85
C LEU A 7 -31.78 -33.81 0.31
N LEU A 8 -32.95 -33.32 0.73
CA LEU A 8 -33.24 -31.89 0.91
C LEU A 8 -32.43 -31.37 2.10
N GLY A 9 -31.31 -30.70 1.82
CA GLY A 9 -30.60 -29.86 2.79
C GLY A 9 -31.14 -28.43 2.74
N ALA A 10 -31.98 -28.05 3.70
CA ALA A 10 -32.40 -26.67 3.89
C ALA A 10 -31.28 -25.89 4.58
N LEU A 11 -30.54 -25.07 3.81
CA LEU A 11 -29.59 -24.10 4.33
C LEU A 11 -30.34 -22.78 4.58
N MET A 12 -30.71 -22.53 5.85
CA MET A 12 -31.11 -21.20 6.30
C MET A 12 -29.85 -20.34 6.45
N LEU A 13 -29.62 -19.42 5.51
CA LEU A 13 -28.73 -18.28 5.76
C LEU A 13 -29.58 -17.05 6.10
N VAL A 14 -29.40 -16.58 7.32
CA VAL A 14 -29.92 -15.32 7.85
C VAL A 14 -29.39 -14.17 7.00
N ALA A 15 -30.31 -13.43 6.36
CA ALA A 15 -30.00 -12.21 5.64
C ALA A 15 -30.12 -10.99 6.58
N ALA A 16 -29.05 -10.20 6.57
CA ALA A 16 -29.00 -8.74 6.72
C ALA A 16 -29.63 -8.07 7.96
N ASN A 17 -28.76 -7.73 8.91
CA ASN A 17 -28.70 -6.38 9.49
C ASN A 17 -27.20 -6.03 9.42
N THR A 18 -26.77 -4.99 8.72
CA THR A 18 -26.90 -3.62 9.21
C THR A 18 -27.10 -2.62 8.07
N GLN A 19 -27.98 -1.66 8.38
CA GLN A 19 -28.20 -0.43 7.64
C GLN A 19 -26.87 0.30 7.38
N GLY A 20 -26.71 0.75 6.15
CA GLY A 20 -25.61 1.59 5.71
C GLY A 20 -25.94 2.15 4.33
N GLY A 21 -27.10 2.82 4.22
CA GLY A 21 -27.45 3.57 3.03
C GLY A 21 -26.45 4.70 2.83
N CYS A 22 -25.78 4.72 1.68
CA CYS A 22 -25.12 5.92 1.20
C CYS A 22 -26.19 6.72 0.44
N GLU A 23 -26.99 7.47 1.18
CA GLU A 23 -27.79 8.56 0.60
C GLU A 23 -26.89 9.78 0.44
N GLN A 24 -26.83 10.23 -0.80
CA GLN A 24 -26.23 11.47 -1.25
C GLN A 24 -27.18 12.60 -0.88
N SER A 25 -26.75 13.57 -0.05
CA SER A 25 -27.27 14.95 -0.08
C SER A 25 -26.44 15.91 0.78
N SER A 26 -25.99 16.98 0.11
CA SER A 26 -25.87 18.38 0.55
C SER A 26 -25.59 18.73 2.01
N ALA A 27 -24.48 19.47 2.18
CA ALA A 27 -24.32 20.67 3.01
C ALA A 27 -24.85 20.63 4.46
N GLY A 28 -23.93 20.75 5.43
CA GLY A 28 -24.26 21.27 6.76
C GLY A 28 -23.55 20.55 7.90
N ASP A 29 -22.65 21.28 8.56
CA ASP A 29 -22.09 21.09 9.90
C ASP A 29 -22.48 19.82 10.70
N CYS A 30 -21.49 18.94 10.91
CA CYS A 30 -21.55 17.90 11.93
C CYS A 30 -21.34 18.51 13.33
N ARG A 31 -22.42 18.94 14.00
CA ARG A 31 -22.44 19.16 15.46
C ARG A 31 -22.96 17.92 16.16
N SER A 32 -22.04 17.18 16.79
CA SER A 32 -22.38 16.08 17.70
C SER A 32 -22.79 16.65 19.07
N THR A 33 -24.09 16.57 19.39
CA THR A 33 -24.62 16.84 20.73
C THR A 33 -24.37 15.64 21.63
N ARG A 34 -23.23 15.63 22.33
CA ARG A 34 -23.07 14.81 23.54
C ARG A 34 -22.43 15.66 24.63
N ALA A 35 -23.29 16.31 25.41
CA ALA A 35 -22.90 16.94 26.66
C ALA A 35 -22.52 15.84 27.65
N ALA A 36 -21.22 15.59 27.78
CA ALA A 36 -20.65 14.84 28.90
C ALA A 36 -19.77 15.81 29.67
N ALA A 37 -20.17 16.10 30.91
CA ALA A 37 -19.41 16.92 31.83
C ALA A 37 -18.07 16.24 32.15
N VAL A 38 -17.00 16.64 31.45
CA VAL A 38 -15.63 16.25 31.79
C VAL A 38 -15.13 17.26 32.80
N ARG A 39 -15.01 16.84 34.07
CA ARG A 39 -14.22 17.55 35.07
C ARG A 39 -12.77 17.60 34.58
N ILE A 40 -12.28 18.79 34.26
CA ILE A 40 -10.85 19.02 34.07
C ILE A 40 -10.21 18.95 35.46
N VAL A 41 -9.59 17.81 35.77
CA VAL A 41 -8.57 17.75 36.82
C VAL A 41 -7.27 18.25 36.18
N THR A 42 -6.80 19.41 36.60
CA THR A 42 -5.47 19.90 36.25
C THR A 42 -4.46 19.06 37.02
N PHE A 43 -3.76 18.16 36.31
CA PHE A 43 -2.52 17.58 36.81
C PHE A 43 -1.42 18.61 36.58
N ASP A 44 -1.00 19.30 37.63
CA ASP A 44 0.33 19.89 37.70
C ASP A 44 1.34 18.73 37.63
N SER A 45 1.95 18.58 36.45
CA SER A 45 3.12 17.73 36.26
C SER A 45 4.19 18.57 35.63
N ASP A 46 4.97 19.21 36.48
CA ASP A 46 6.33 19.69 36.21
C ASP A 46 7.26 18.49 35.95
N GLU A 47 6.97 17.69 34.92
CA GLU A 47 7.84 16.62 34.47
C GLU A 47 8.17 16.84 33.00
N ALA A 48 9.42 17.26 32.77
CA ALA A 48 9.93 17.62 31.46
C ALA A 48 9.66 16.52 30.42
N ALA A 49 8.77 16.80 29.47
CA ALA A 49 8.46 15.92 28.36
C ALA A 49 9.76 15.49 27.65
N PRO A 50 9.96 14.18 27.36
CA PRO A 50 11.15 13.71 26.68
C PRO A 50 11.28 14.40 25.33
N LYS A 51 12.41 15.09 25.11
CA LYS A 51 12.72 15.82 23.86
C LYS A 51 12.57 14.87 22.68
N ARG A 52 11.52 15.08 21.86
CA ARG A 52 11.27 14.30 20.65
C ARG A 52 12.49 14.44 19.73
N LYS A 53 13.10 13.32 19.35
CA LYS A 53 14.21 13.30 18.38
C LYS A 53 13.78 14.06 17.11
N PRO A 54 14.64 14.89 16.51
CA PRO A 54 14.31 15.58 15.28
C PRO A 54 13.87 14.58 14.23
N ARG A 55 12.66 14.76 13.65
CA ARG A 55 12.20 13.95 12.54
C ARG A 55 13.20 14.13 11.41
N LYS A 56 13.77 13.03 10.91
CA LYS A 56 14.63 13.07 9.72
C LYS A 56 13.91 13.87 8.63
N PRO A 57 14.60 14.78 7.92
CA PRO A 57 13.98 15.54 6.84
C PRO A 57 13.32 14.55 5.88
N GLN A 58 12.01 14.70 5.68
CA GLN A 58 11.28 13.86 4.74
C GLN A 58 11.83 14.17 3.36
N LYS A 59 12.34 13.14 2.68
CA LYS A 59 12.88 13.30 1.33
C LYS A 59 11.75 13.84 0.45
N GLU A 60 12.02 14.92 -0.27
CA GLU A 60 11.03 15.59 -1.12
C GLU A 60 10.34 14.58 -2.05
N ARG A 61 9.00 14.64 -2.07
CA ARG A 61 8.18 13.74 -2.90
C ARG A 61 8.41 14.13 -4.36
N VAL A 62 9.21 13.33 -5.06
CA VAL A 62 9.33 13.44 -6.52
C VAL A 62 7.96 13.09 -7.11
N PHE A 63 7.23 14.08 -7.63
CA PHE A 63 5.91 13.85 -8.21
C PHE A 63 6.07 13.17 -9.57
N ASN A 64 6.01 11.85 -9.57
CA ASN A 64 5.99 11.04 -10.77
C ASN A 64 4.56 10.54 -11.07
N CYS A 65 4.34 10.12 -12.32
CA CYS A 65 3.06 9.59 -12.80
C CYS A 65 2.65 8.27 -12.13
N SER A 66 1.39 7.86 -12.30
CA SER A 66 0.90 6.58 -11.80
C SER A 66 1.47 5.38 -12.58
N PRO A 67 1.40 4.14 -12.05
CA PRO A 67 1.86 2.95 -12.78
C PRO A 67 1.20 2.78 -14.16
N GLY A 68 -0.09 3.16 -14.30
CA GLY A 68 -0.82 3.06 -15.56
C GLY A 68 -0.37 4.07 -16.61
N GLU A 69 0.14 5.22 -16.18
CA GLU A 69 0.63 6.28 -17.06
C GLU A 69 2.12 6.11 -17.40
N SER A 70 2.84 5.31 -16.62
CA SER A 70 4.25 5.04 -16.82
C SER A 70 4.52 4.21 -18.09
N LYS A 71 5.13 4.85 -19.10
CA LYS A 71 5.59 4.19 -20.32
C LYS A 71 6.61 3.08 -20.02
N ALA A 72 7.55 3.33 -19.10
CA ALA A 72 8.55 2.34 -18.73
C ALA A 72 7.92 1.13 -18.04
N TRP A 73 7.06 1.35 -17.03
CA TRP A 73 6.41 0.27 -16.27
C TRP A 73 5.57 -0.63 -17.17
N ARG A 74 4.76 -0.03 -18.06
CA ARG A 74 3.91 -0.76 -19.01
C ARG A 74 4.71 -1.63 -19.98
N GLY A 75 5.95 -1.25 -20.29
CA GLY A 75 6.84 -2.01 -21.17
C GLY A 75 7.39 -3.29 -20.55
N PHE A 76 7.42 -3.40 -19.22
CA PHE A 76 7.90 -4.62 -18.56
C PHE A 76 6.83 -5.70 -18.52
N LYS A 77 7.25 -6.97 -18.59
CA LYS A 77 6.33 -8.11 -18.54
C LYS A 77 5.86 -8.34 -17.10
N PRO A 78 4.57 -8.64 -16.86
CA PRO A 78 4.09 -9.06 -15.55
C PRO A 78 4.87 -10.25 -15.02
N TYR A 79 5.05 -10.27 -13.70
CA TYR A 79 5.70 -11.34 -12.97
C TYR A 79 5.00 -11.56 -11.61
N LYS A 80 5.47 -12.53 -10.84
CA LYS A 80 4.85 -12.97 -9.58
C LYS A 80 4.65 -11.81 -8.60
N ARG A 81 3.54 -11.83 -7.85
CA ARG A 81 3.26 -10.92 -6.71
C ARG A 81 3.41 -9.42 -7.05
N GLY A 82 2.96 -9.01 -8.23
CA GLY A 82 2.97 -7.60 -8.65
C GLY A 82 4.34 -7.10 -9.13
N TRP A 83 5.35 -7.96 -9.20
CA TRP A 83 6.62 -7.65 -9.82
C TRP A 83 6.49 -7.62 -11.35
N ARG A 84 7.46 -7.00 -12.00
CA ARG A 84 7.65 -7.09 -13.45
C ARG A 84 9.07 -7.51 -13.79
N THR A 85 9.29 -7.95 -15.03
CA THR A 85 10.61 -8.38 -15.52
C THR A 85 10.78 -8.03 -17.00
N ASP A 86 12.04 -7.90 -17.42
CA ASP A 86 12.43 -7.83 -18.84
C ASP A 86 12.76 -9.23 -19.42
N GLY A 87 12.74 -10.28 -18.60
CA GLY A 87 13.13 -11.64 -18.98
C GLY A 87 14.64 -11.87 -19.07
N LYS A 88 15.48 -10.86 -18.78
CA LYS A 88 16.95 -10.92 -18.85
C LYS A 88 17.60 -10.96 -17.46
N GLY A 89 16.82 -11.35 -16.44
CA GLY A 89 17.26 -11.39 -15.05
C GLY A 89 17.14 -10.05 -14.30
N ASN A 90 16.48 -9.06 -14.90
CA ASN A 90 16.08 -7.84 -14.22
C ASN A 90 14.63 -7.93 -13.74
N PHE A 91 14.39 -7.38 -12.56
CA PHE A 91 13.13 -7.40 -11.86
C PHE A 91 12.79 -5.99 -11.41
N TYR A 92 11.51 -5.64 -11.47
CA TYR A 92 11.04 -4.29 -11.23
C TYR A 92 9.85 -4.30 -10.29
N GLN A 93 9.84 -3.38 -9.34
CA GLN A 93 8.73 -3.16 -8.43
C GLN A 93 8.36 -1.68 -8.46
N TRP A 94 7.06 -1.40 -8.38
CA TRP A 94 6.58 -0.03 -8.23
C TRP A 94 6.69 0.40 -6.77
N ASP A 95 7.34 1.53 -6.51
CA ASP A 95 7.35 2.17 -5.19
C ASP A 95 6.23 3.21 -5.11
N TYR A 96 5.15 2.88 -4.41
CA TYR A 96 4.01 3.77 -4.19
C TYR A 96 4.31 4.96 -3.28
N THR A 97 5.45 4.96 -2.59
CA THR A 97 5.87 6.07 -1.72
C THR A 97 6.46 7.20 -2.53
N HIS A 98 7.22 6.88 -3.59
CA HIS A 98 7.95 7.83 -4.42
C HIS A 98 7.49 7.85 -5.88
N ASN A 99 6.49 7.04 -6.24
CA ASN A 99 5.95 6.87 -7.59
C ASN A 99 7.04 6.57 -8.63
N ASP A 100 8.04 5.78 -8.30
CA ASP A 100 9.08 5.35 -9.23
C ASP A 100 9.22 3.83 -9.27
N ILE A 101 10.16 3.37 -10.09
CA ILE A 101 10.34 1.94 -10.36
C ILE A 101 11.66 1.50 -9.72
N GLU A 102 11.58 0.69 -8.68
CA GLU A 102 12.74 0.05 -8.07
C GLU A 102 13.25 -1.05 -9.01
N TRP A 103 14.52 -0.99 -9.40
CA TRP A 103 15.16 -1.98 -10.25
C TRP A 103 16.06 -2.91 -9.44
N TRP A 104 15.88 -4.20 -9.68
CA TRP A 104 16.59 -5.29 -9.04
C TRP A 104 17.22 -6.21 -10.08
N ARG A 105 18.43 -6.67 -9.81
CA ARG A 105 19.12 -7.64 -10.66
C ARG A 105 19.33 -8.94 -9.89
N LYS A 106 18.95 -10.06 -10.48
CA LYS A 106 19.20 -11.38 -9.90
C LYS A 106 20.67 -11.76 -10.02
N ARG A 107 21.26 -12.19 -8.91
CA ARG A 107 22.60 -12.79 -8.83
C ARG A 107 22.50 -14.02 -7.93
N GLY A 108 22.62 -15.20 -8.54
CA GLY A 108 22.36 -16.47 -7.83
C GLY A 108 20.95 -16.55 -7.26
N SER A 109 20.83 -16.80 -5.96
CA SER A 109 19.57 -16.87 -5.22
C SER A 109 19.07 -15.51 -4.70
N LYS A 110 19.78 -14.40 -4.97
CA LYS A 110 19.47 -13.08 -4.40
C LYS A 110 19.14 -12.03 -5.45
N LEU A 111 18.34 -11.05 -5.04
CA LEU A 111 18.10 -9.80 -5.76
C LEU A 111 18.97 -8.70 -5.18
N HIS A 112 19.75 -8.05 -6.04
CA HIS A 112 20.52 -6.87 -5.71
C HIS A 112 19.80 -5.64 -6.22
N HIS A 113 19.55 -4.68 -5.34
CA HIS A 113 18.97 -3.40 -5.73
C HIS A 113 19.95 -2.60 -6.58
N MET A 114 19.52 -2.16 -7.76
CA MET A 114 20.33 -1.39 -8.69
C MET A 114 19.98 0.11 -8.67
N GLY A 115 18.92 0.48 -7.94
CA GLY A 115 18.45 1.86 -7.82
C GLY A 115 17.05 2.05 -8.38
N SER A 116 16.59 3.30 -8.42
CA SER A 116 15.23 3.65 -8.88
C SER A 116 15.28 4.28 -10.27
N LEU A 117 14.37 3.85 -11.15
CA LEU A 117 14.20 4.35 -12.51
C LEU A 117 13.10 5.40 -12.56
N ASN A 118 13.30 6.41 -13.42
CA ASN A 118 12.25 7.36 -13.76
C ASN A 118 11.14 6.64 -14.55
N PRO A 119 9.86 6.75 -14.15
CA PRO A 119 8.79 5.98 -14.76
C PRO A 119 8.38 6.45 -16.16
N ILE A 120 8.76 7.66 -16.56
CA ILE A 120 8.47 8.19 -17.90
C ILE A 120 9.58 7.75 -18.87
N THR A 121 10.84 7.93 -18.47
CA THR A 121 11.99 7.70 -19.36
C THR A 121 12.61 6.31 -19.24
N GLY A 122 12.38 5.61 -18.13
CA GLY A 122 13.03 4.35 -17.79
C GLY A 122 14.49 4.47 -17.40
N ARG A 123 15.03 5.70 -17.26
CA ARG A 123 16.44 5.94 -16.92
C ARG A 123 16.66 5.88 -15.42
N LEU A 124 17.79 5.30 -15.00
CA LEU A 124 18.22 5.27 -13.61
C LEU A 124 18.53 6.69 -13.12
N TYR A 125 18.01 7.06 -11.95
CA TYR A 125 18.22 8.39 -11.38
C TYR A 125 18.49 8.41 -9.86
N LYS A 126 18.30 7.27 -9.17
CA LYS A 126 18.69 7.09 -7.77
C LYS A 126 19.61 5.90 -7.66
N ASP A 127 20.63 6.03 -6.83
CA ASP A 127 21.56 4.94 -6.52
C ASP A 127 20.90 3.81 -5.71
N PRO A 128 21.54 2.62 -5.67
CA PRO A 128 21.15 1.53 -4.78
C PRO A 128 21.04 1.94 -3.30
N LYS A 129 19.88 1.70 -2.66
CA LYS A 129 19.69 1.93 -1.21
C LYS A 129 19.37 0.69 -0.38
N HIS A 130 18.97 -0.40 -1.03
CA HIS A 130 18.57 -1.63 -0.33
C HIS A 130 19.70 -2.66 -0.34
N LYS A 131 19.82 -3.39 0.78
CA LYS A 131 20.67 -4.57 0.85
C LYS A 131 20.14 -5.66 -0.09
N PRO A 132 21.00 -6.59 -0.54
CA PRO A 132 20.53 -7.75 -1.27
C PRO A 132 19.47 -8.50 -0.46
N MET A 133 18.42 -8.96 -1.13
CA MET A 133 17.34 -9.72 -0.52
C MET A 133 17.16 -11.06 -1.22
N ASP A 134 16.64 -12.05 -0.49
CA ASP A 134 16.23 -13.31 -1.10
C ASP A 134 15.06 -13.09 -2.06
N LEU A 135 14.83 -14.03 -2.97
CA LEU A 135 13.72 -13.93 -3.93
C LEU A 135 12.40 -13.82 -3.15
N PRO A 136 11.62 -12.74 -3.32
CA PRO A 136 10.40 -12.53 -2.55
C PRO A 136 9.21 -13.36 -3.08
N TRP A 137 9.45 -14.46 -3.82
CA TRP A 137 8.43 -15.30 -4.45
C TRP A 137 8.84 -16.76 -4.53
#